data_AF-A0A4P7R1R1-F1
#
_entry.id   AF-A0A4P7R1R1-F1
#
_cell.length_a   1.000
_cell.length_b   1.000
_cell.length_c   1.000
_cell.angle_alpha   90.00
_cell.angle_beta   90.00
_cell.angle_gamma   90.00
#
_symmetry.space_group_name_H-M   'P 1'
#
loop_
_entity.id
_entity.type
_entity.pdbx_description
1 polymer ?
#
loop_
_entity_poly.entity_id
_entity_poly.type
_entity_poly.pdbx_seq_one_letter_code
_entity_poly.pdbx_strand_id
1 'polypeptide(L)'
;MTITESSMNLIREVDLLAGEVLSAVSNNDPESADTIARYQEIMRNGALGGNAQEALSGANLLTTVNKGVSDRERGEDDPAITSQARALSAKAIQAARSLRRDLGIQY
;
A
#
# COMPACT_ATOMS: atom_id res chain seq x y z
N MET A 1 -21.49 -0.85 -3.33
CA MET A 1 -20.97 -1.69 -2.22
C MET A 1 -20.21 -0.75 -1.31
N THR A 2 -20.56 -0.68 -0.03
CA THR A 2 -20.07 0.39 0.86
C THR A 2 -18.79 -0.06 1.55
N ILE A 3 -17.74 0.77 1.49
CA ILE A 3 -16.50 0.56 2.25
C ILE A 3 -16.82 0.74 3.74
N THR A 4 -16.44 -0.21 4.58
CA THR A 4 -16.67 -0.12 6.02
C THR A 4 -15.73 0.87 6.68
N GLU A 5 -16.12 1.41 7.84
CA GLU A 5 -15.28 2.32 8.62
C GLU A 5 -13.93 1.67 9.00
N SER A 6 -13.94 0.36 9.26
CA SER A 6 -12.72 -0.43 9.50
C SER A 6 -11.78 -0.43 8.28
N SER A 7 -12.31 -0.66 7.08
CA SER A 7 -11.52 -0.59 5.85
C SER A 7 -11.01 0.83 5.58
N MET A 8 -11.82 1.86 5.83
CA MET A 8 -11.38 3.26 5.71
C MET A 8 -10.24 3.60 6.67
N ASN A 9 -10.29 3.08 7.91
CA ASN A 9 -9.22 3.29 8.86
C ASN A 9 -7.91 2.62 8.42
N LEU A 10 -8.00 1.37 7.94
CA LEU A 10 -6.84 0.66 7.39
C LEU A 10 -6.24 1.37 6.17
N ILE A 11 -7.07 1.91 5.28
CA ILE A 11 -6.61 2.68 4.12
C ILE A 11 -5.86 3.94 4.56
N ARG A 12 -6.35 4.66 5.58
CA ARG A 12 -5.65 5.82 6.15
C ARG A 12 -4.30 5.45 6.75
N GLU A 13 -4.21 4.32 7.44
CA GLU A 13 -2.95 3.84 7.99
C GLU A 13 -1.95 3.46 6.89
N VAL A 14 -2.42 2.81 5.81
CA VAL A 14 -1.59 2.51 4.63
C VAL A 14 -1.10 3.80 3.97
N ASP A 15 -1.95 4.81 3.87
CA ASP A 15 -1.63 6.10 3.29
C ASP A 15 -0.54 6.86 4.06
N LEU A 16 -0.61 6.84 5.40
CA LEU A 16 0.42 7.40 6.27
C LEU A 16 1.76 6.70 6.07
N LEU A 17 1.76 5.36 6.15
CA LEU A 17 2.97 4.55 5.96
C LEU A 17 3.56 4.72 4.55
N ALA A 18 2.72 4.87 3.52
CA ALA A 18 3.16 5.13 2.17
C ALA A 18 3.89 6.48 2.06
N GLY A 19 3.41 7.53 2.73
CA GLY A 19 4.12 8.81 2.80
C GLY A 19 5.52 8.73 3.43
N GLU A 20 5.67 7.91 4.47
CA GLU A 20 6.97 7.65 5.11
C GLU A 20 7.92 6.87 4.19
N VAL A 21 7.42 5.77 3.59
CA VAL A 21 8.20 4.96 2.64
C VAL A 21 8.60 5.77 1.42
N LEU A 22 7.71 6.60 0.86
CA LEU A 22 8.01 7.47 -0.27
C LEU A 22 9.17 8.41 0.05
N SER A 23 9.11 9.07 1.20
CA SER A 23 10.18 9.99 1.64
C SER A 23 11.53 9.29 1.75
N ALA A 24 11.55 8.03 2.20
CA ALA A 24 12.77 7.25 2.37
C ALA A 24 13.28 6.65 1.05
N VAL A 25 12.38 6.18 0.18
CA VAL A 25 12.70 5.51 -1.09
C VAL A 25 13.03 6.52 -2.19
N SER A 26 12.45 7.73 -2.21
CA SER A 26 12.66 8.72 -3.28
C SER A 26 14.12 9.08 -3.55
N ASN A 27 14.99 9.02 -2.53
CA ASN A 27 16.41 9.33 -2.69
C ASN A 27 17.23 8.15 -3.26
N ASN A 28 16.77 6.91 -3.05
CA ASN A 28 17.50 5.70 -3.41
C ASN A 28 16.95 5.03 -4.69
N ASP A 29 15.63 5.04 -4.87
CA ASP A 29 14.94 4.42 -5.99
C ASP A 29 13.71 5.25 -6.42
N PRO A 30 13.92 6.31 -7.22
CA PRO A 30 12.84 7.21 -7.62
C PRO A 30 11.75 6.51 -8.45
N GLU A 31 12.10 5.46 -9.21
CA GLU A 31 11.12 4.67 -9.98
C GLU A 31 10.16 3.90 -9.07
N SER A 32 10.66 3.24 -8.01
CA SER A 32 9.80 2.58 -7.03
C SER A 32 9.00 3.60 -6.24
N ALA A 33 9.57 4.76 -5.91
CA ALA A 33 8.84 5.82 -5.25
C ALA A 33 7.66 6.33 -6.10
N ASP A 34 7.89 6.63 -7.38
CA ASP A 34 6.80 7.03 -8.29
C ASP A 34 5.70 5.97 -8.37
N THR A 35 6.11 4.70 -8.48
CA THR A 35 5.18 3.57 -8.52
C THR A 35 4.37 3.42 -7.23
N ILE A 36 5.01 3.56 -6.06
CA ILE A 36 4.33 3.53 -4.75
C ILE A 36 3.33 4.68 -4.65
N ALA A 37 3.71 5.89 -5.05
CA ALA A 37 2.85 7.07 -5.00
C ALA A 37 1.61 6.89 -5.88
N ARG A 38 1.81 6.37 -7.09
CA ARG A 38 0.72 6.08 -8.02
C ARG A 38 -0.25 5.03 -7.46
N TYR A 39 0.25 3.96 -6.86
CA TYR A 39 -0.61 2.91 -6.30
C TYR A 39 -1.31 3.32 -5.01
N GLN A 40 -0.67 4.16 -4.20
CA GLN A 40 -1.29 4.85 -3.07
C GLN A 40 -2.46 5.72 -3.54
N GLU A 41 -2.26 6.50 -4.61
CA GLU A 41 -3.31 7.37 -5.14
C GLU A 41 -4.51 6.56 -5.66
N ILE A 42 -4.27 5.45 -6.36
CA ILE A 42 -5.36 4.53 -6.79
C ILE A 42 -6.15 4.03 -5.57
N MET A 43 -5.46 3.60 -4.52
CA MET A 43 -6.12 3.12 -3.30
C MET A 43 -6.96 4.24 -2.64
N ARG A 44 -6.38 5.43 -2.51
CA ARG A 44 -7.02 6.60 -1.89
C ARG A 44 -8.23 7.07 -2.68
N ASN A 45 -8.12 7.17 -4.01
CA ASN A 45 -9.21 7.58 -4.88
C ASN A 45 -10.36 6.58 -4.84
N GLY A 46 -10.05 5.28 -4.86
CA GLY A 46 -11.05 4.23 -4.68
C GLY A 46 -11.77 4.35 -3.34
N ALA A 47 -11.04 4.67 -2.26
CA ALA A 47 -11.61 4.88 -0.94
C ALA A 47 -12.55 6.10 -0.88
N LEU A 48 -12.09 7.25 -1.39
CA LEU A 48 -12.85 8.51 -1.41
C LEU A 48 -14.07 8.42 -2.33
N GLY A 49 -13.97 7.69 -3.44
CA GLY A 49 -15.07 7.43 -4.37
C GLY A 49 -16.04 6.35 -3.91
N GLY A 50 -15.81 5.71 -2.75
CA GLY A 50 -16.62 4.58 -2.28
C GLY A 50 -16.49 3.32 -3.15
N ASN A 51 -15.47 3.25 -3.98
CA ASN A 51 -15.17 2.14 -4.87
C ASN A 51 -14.21 1.16 -4.20
N ALA A 52 -14.76 0.23 -3.43
CA ALA A 52 -14.00 -0.80 -2.73
C ALA A 52 -13.13 -1.67 -3.66
N GLN A 53 -13.53 -1.85 -4.92
CA GLN A 53 -12.77 -2.62 -5.90
C GLN A 53 -11.51 -1.88 -6.37
N GLU A 54 -11.63 -0.59 -6.63
CA GLU A 54 -10.47 0.26 -6.96
C GLU A 54 -9.51 0.38 -5.78
N ALA A 55 -10.04 0.58 -4.56
CA ALA A 55 -9.26 0.57 -3.33
C ALA A 55 -8.51 -0.76 -3.14
N LEU A 56 -9.18 -1.89 -3.42
CA LEU A 56 -8.57 -3.22 -3.34
C LEU A 56 -7.45 -3.40 -4.37
N SER A 57 -7.64 -2.89 -5.58
CA SER A 57 -6.62 -2.93 -6.63
C SER A 57 -5.36 -2.18 -6.19
N GLY A 58 -5.51 -0.95 -5.70
CA GLY A 58 -4.40 -0.15 -5.18
C GLY A 58 -3.66 -0.86 -4.03
N ALA A 59 -4.38 -1.47 -3.09
CA ALA A 59 -3.78 -2.21 -1.98
C ALA A 59 -2.97 -3.45 -2.43
N ASN A 60 -3.47 -4.21 -3.43
CA ASN A 60 -2.71 -5.34 -3.99
C ASN A 60 -1.45 -4.88 -4.75
N LEU A 61 -1.56 -3.78 -5.49
CA LEU A 61 -0.45 -3.18 -6.23
C LEU A 61 0.64 -2.67 -5.27
N LEU A 62 0.25 -1.96 -4.21
CA LEU A 62 1.15 -1.52 -3.13
C LEU A 62 1.88 -2.69 -2.48
N THR A 63 1.20 -3.81 -2.25
CA THR A 63 1.83 -5.02 -1.71
C THR A 63 2.92 -5.55 -2.64
N THR A 64 2.66 -5.57 -3.95
CA THR A 64 3.59 -6.09 -4.95
C THR A 64 4.84 -5.23 -5.08
N VAL A 65 4.69 -3.91 -5.23
CA VAL A 65 5.83 -3.01 -5.38
C VAL A 65 6.70 -2.98 -4.12
N ASN A 66 6.08 -2.92 -2.93
CA ASN A 66 6.82 -2.86 -1.68
C ASN A 66 7.50 -4.18 -1.33
N LYS A 67 6.97 -5.32 -1.78
CA LYS A 67 7.70 -6.58 -1.73
C LYS A 67 8.97 -6.51 -2.58
N GLY A 68 8.90 -5.93 -3.79
CA GLY A 68 10.08 -5.69 -4.63
C GLY A 68 11.12 -4.78 -3.98
N VAL A 69 10.69 -3.73 -3.28
CA VAL A 69 11.58 -2.85 -2.49
C VAL A 69 12.16 -3.57 -1.27
N SER A 70 11.36 -4.40 -0.59
CA SER A 70 11.78 -5.14 0.63
C SER A 70 12.66 -6.36 0.37
N ASP A 71 12.61 -6.93 -0.83
CA ASP A 71 13.31 -8.15 -1.25
C ASP A 71 14.58 -7.82 -2.05
N ARG A 72 14.78 -6.55 -2.43
CA ARG A 72 16.04 -6.08 -2.99
C ARG A 72 17.14 -6.21 -1.94
N GLU A 73 17.88 -7.30 -2.01
CA GLU A 73 19.22 -7.41 -1.43
C GLU A 73 20.22 -6.57 -2.25
N ARG A 74 20.01 -5.26 -2.34
CA ARG A 74 21.10 -4.36 -2.73
C ARG A 74 21.95 -4.17 -1.48
N GLY A 75 23.24 -4.46 -1.56
CA GLY A 75 24.18 -4.36 -0.42
C GLY A 75 24.34 -2.94 0.18
N GLU A 76 23.58 -1.96 -0.32
CA GLU A 76 23.55 -0.56 0.08
C GLU A 76 22.14 -0.09 0.50
N ASP A 77 21.12 -0.95 0.49
CA ASP A 77 19.77 -0.57 0.90
C ASP A 77 19.71 -0.37 2.42
N ASP A 78 19.15 0.77 2.84
CA ASP A 78 19.04 1.12 4.26
C ASP A 78 18.07 0.16 4.96
N PRO A 79 18.48 -0.49 6.07
CA PRO A 79 17.63 -1.47 6.75
C PRO A 79 16.33 -0.88 7.29
N ALA A 80 16.26 0.44 7.51
CA ALA A 80 15.02 1.11 7.86
C ALA A 80 14.05 1.17 6.67
N ILE A 81 14.54 1.42 5.45
CA ILE A 81 13.72 1.40 4.21
C ILE A 81 13.13 0.01 4.01
N THR A 82 13.94 -1.04 4.13
CA THR A 82 13.46 -2.43 4.01
C THR A 82 12.39 -2.74 5.07
N SER A 83 12.58 -2.30 6.31
CA SER A 83 11.62 -2.50 7.39
C SER A 83 10.31 -1.74 7.13
N GLN A 84 10.38 -0.49 6.67
CA GLN A 84 9.21 0.33 6.37
C GLN A 84 8.42 -0.22 5.17
N ALA A 85 9.10 -0.65 4.10
CA ALA A 85 8.46 -1.28 2.95
C ALA A 85 7.75 -2.61 3.33
N ARG A 86 8.33 -3.38 4.26
CA ARG A 86 7.67 -4.58 4.83
C ARG A 86 6.44 -4.21 5.64
N ALA A 87 6.52 -3.18 6.48
CA ALA A 87 5.39 -2.70 7.27
C ALA A 87 4.24 -2.21 6.36
N LEU A 88 4.57 -1.43 5.33
CA LEU A 88 3.61 -0.98 4.32
C LEU A 88 2.97 -2.15 3.58
N SER A 89 3.75 -3.14 3.16
CA SER A 89 3.23 -4.37 2.52
C SER A 89 2.25 -5.10 3.45
N ALA A 90 2.62 -5.29 4.71
CA ALA A 90 1.77 -5.97 5.70
C ALA A 90 0.45 -5.23 5.92
N LYS A 91 0.49 -3.89 5.99
CA LYS A 91 -0.69 -3.06 6.17
C LYS A 91 -1.57 -3.05 4.93
N ALA A 92 -0.99 -2.97 3.73
CA ALA A 92 -1.69 -3.06 2.46
C ALA A 92 -2.40 -4.43 2.30
N ILE A 93 -1.79 -5.53 2.74
CA ILE A 93 -2.43 -6.85 2.79
C ILE A 93 -3.64 -6.85 3.73
N GLN A 94 -3.54 -6.22 4.90
CA GLN A 94 -4.66 -6.12 5.83
C GLN A 94 -5.82 -5.29 5.25
N ALA A 95 -5.51 -4.14 4.64
CA ALA A 95 -6.48 -3.32 3.93
C ALA A 95 -7.17 -4.10 2.80
N ALA A 96 -6.40 -4.82 1.97
CA ALA A 96 -6.92 -5.66 0.91
C ALA A 96 -7.85 -6.78 1.44
N ARG A 97 -7.48 -7.43 2.55
CA ARG A 97 -8.34 -8.44 3.20
C ARG A 97 -9.64 -7.83 3.73
N SER A 98 -9.59 -6.62 4.29
CA SER A 98 -10.79 -5.92 4.75
C SER A 98 -11.69 -5.53 3.59
N LEU A 99 -11.13 -4.96 2.53
CA LEU A 99 -11.84 -4.57 1.31
C LEU A 99 -12.47 -5.76 0.59
N ARG A 100 -11.79 -6.92 0.56
CA ARG A 100 -12.38 -8.16 0.04
C ARG A 100 -13.62 -8.58 0.84
N ARG A 101 -13.59 -8.46 2.16
CA ARG A 101 -14.76 -8.72 3.02
C ARG A 101 -15.90 -7.74 2.73
N ASP A 102 -15.60 -6.45 2.58
CA ASP A 102 -16.59 -5.44 2.18
C ASP A 102 -17.20 -5.74 0.80
N LEU A 103 -16.42 -6.34 -0.10
CA LEU A 103 -16.83 -6.79 -1.43
C LEU A 103 -17.50 -8.18 -1.45
N GLY A 104 -17.66 -8.84 -0.30
CA GLY A 104 -18.21 -10.20 -0.24
C GLY A 104 -17.34 -11.26 -0.92
N ILE A 105 -16.07 -10.96 -1.20
CA ILE A 105 -15.10 -11.86 -1.81
C ILE A 105 -14.51 -12.72 -0.69
N GLN A 106 -14.91 -13.99 -0.62
CA GLN A 106 -14.37 -14.96 0.33
C GLN A 106 -13.08 -15.60 -0.23
N TYR A 107 -12.06 -15.73 0.63
CA TYR A 107 -10.85 -16.51 0.41
C TYR A 107 -10.51 -17.26 1.69
#